data_AF-A0A925SCX1-F1
#
_entry.id   AF-A0A925SCX1-F1
#
_cell.length_a   1.000
_cell.length_b   1.000
_cell.length_c   1.000
_cell.angle_alpha   90.00
_cell.angle_beta   90.00
_cell.angle_gamma   90.00
#
_symmetry.space_group_name_H-M   'P 1'
#
loop_
_entity.id
_entity.type
_entity.pdbx_description
1 polymer ?
#
loop_
_entity_poly.entity_id
_entity_poly.type
_entity_poly.pdbx_seq_one_letter_code
_entity_poly.pdbx_strand_id
1 'polypeptide(L)'
;MNHPERSEWMSYLYDETATGRRGELTAHLATCADCQRQIETWRQTRDELNGWILPQSRRAPASATSVARWGAAALFLVGLGFGVGRRAAPTPNISALRTEVTVQLRAEFQNDLKTSLAAERREWVALLKEMDTRHGTDYAALRKDLETVAVVADARIQRTQRDLGEIAAYTKTSFSPQQ
;
A
#
# COMPACT_ATOMS: atom_id res chain seq x y z
N MET A 1 -9.02 -29.08 -2.30
CA MET A 1 -8.67 -27.97 -3.22
C MET A 1 -8.50 -26.73 -2.38
N ASN A 2 -7.59 -25.82 -2.74
CA ASN A 2 -7.41 -24.56 -2.01
C ASN A 2 -8.57 -23.61 -2.37
N HIS A 3 -9.36 -23.23 -1.37
CA HIS A 3 -10.45 -22.27 -1.54
C HIS A 3 -9.91 -20.85 -1.40
N PRO A 4 -10.34 -19.90 -2.26
CA PRO A 4 -9.99 -18.49 -2.12
C PRO A 4 -10.51 -17.91 -0.80
N GLU A 5 -9.82 -16.88 -0.30
CA GLU A 5 -10.21 -16.23 0.95
C GLU A 5 -11.55 -15.49 0.79
N ARG A 6 -12.30 -15.34 1.89
CA ARG A 6 -13.57 -14.59 1.89
C ARG A 6 -13.40 -13.15 1.40
N SER A 7 -12.27 -12.49 1.74
CA SER A 7 -11.94 -11.14 1.30
C SER A 7 -11.90 -11.02 -0.22
N GLU A 8 -11.26 -11.98 -0.91
CA GLU A 8 -11.18 -12.02 -2.37
C GLU A 8 -12.57 -12.16 -3.02
N TRP A 9 -13.45 -12.97 -2.44
CA TRP A 9 -14.81 -13.10 -2.93
C TRP A 9 -15.64 -11.83 -2.74
N MET A 10 -15.42 -11.08 -1.67
CA MET A 10 -16.08 -9.78 -1.47
C MET A 10 -15.62 -8.79 -2.53
N SER A 11 -14.32 -8.67 -2.80
CA SER A 11 -13.81 -7.84 -3.90
C SER A 11 -14.34 -8.27 -5.27
N TYR A 12 -14.58 -9.57 -5.48
CA TYR A 12 -15.18 -10.09 -6.72
C TYR A 12 -16.66 -9.67 -6.88
N LEU A 13 -17.44 -9.74 -5.79
CA LEU A 13 -18.85 -9.37 -5.73
C LEU A 13 -19.11 -7.87 -5.98
N TYR A 14 -18.19 -7.02 -5.53
CA TYR A 14 -18.24 -5.57 -5.69
C TYR A 14 -17.47 -5.04 -6.92
N ASP A 15 -16.94 -5.93 -7.75
CA ASP A 15 -16.17 -5.60 -8.96
C ASP A 15 -14.89 -4.80 -8.71
N GLU A 16 -14.27 -5.00 -7.54
CA GLU A 16 -13.03 -4.36 -7.10
C GLU A 16 -11.78 -5.22 -7.42
N THR A 17 -11.97 -6.37 -8.09
CA THR A 17 -10.87 -7.29 -8.42
C THR A 17 -10.28 -6.96 -9.79
N ALA A 18 -8.94 -7.01 -9.91
CA ALA A 18 -8.27 -6.86 -11.21
C ALA A 18 -8.77 -7.88 -12.24
N THR A 19 -8.83 -7.49 -13.52
CA THR A 19 -9.43 -8.28 -14.61
C THR A 19 -8.83 -9.69 -14.76
N GLY A 20 -7.52 -9.84 -14.59
CA GLY A 20 -6.85 -11.15 -14.61
C GLY A 20 -7.31 -12.08 -13.48
N ARG A 21 -7.32 -11.56 -12.24
CA ARG A 21 -7.75 -12.32 -11.05
C ARG A 21 -9.23 -12.66 -11.08
N ARG A 22 -10.06 -11.78 -11.66
CA ARG A 22 -11.49 -12.02 -11.89
C ARG A 22 -11.75 -13.24 -12.78
N GLY A 23 -10.92 -13.44 -13.81
CA GLY A 23 -10.98 -14.62 -14.68
C GLY A 23 -10.71 -15.92 -13.93
N GLU A 24 -9.66 -15.94 -13.10
CA GLU A 24 -9.29 -17.10 -12.28
C GLU A 24 -10.39 -17.49 -11.28
N LEU A 25 -10.96 -16.50 -10.58
CA LEU A 25 -12.07 -16.72 -9.66
C LEU A 25 -13.32 -17.23 -10.38
N THR A 26 -13.61 -16.74 -11.59
CA THR A 26 -14.73 -17.22 -12.40
C THR A 26 -14.51 -18.67 -12.84
N ALA A 27 -13.28 -19.02 -13.25
CA ALA A 27 -12.93 -20.41 -13.57
C ALA A 27 -13.03 -21.34 -12.35
N HIS A 28 -12.66 -20.84 -11.16
CA HIS A 28 -12.84 -21.57 -9.91
C HIS A 28 -14.32 -21.82 -9.58
N LEU A 29 -15.19 -20.82 -9.79
CA LEU A 29 -16.63 -20.99 -9.59
C LEU A 29 -17.26 -22.01 -10.55
N ALA A 30 -16.71 -22.17 -11.76
CA ALA A 30 -17.16 -23.19 -12.70
C ALA A 30 -16.80 -24.62 -12.28
N THR A 31 -15.82 -24.78 -11.39
CA THR A 31 -15.28 -26.10 -10.98
C THR A 31 -15.57 -26.46 -9.52
N CYS A 32 -15.85 -25.48 -8.65
CA CYS A 32 -16.10 -25.71 -7.23
C CYS A 32 -17.55 -25.38 -6.83
N ALA A 33 -18.36 -26.44 -6.62
CA ALA A 33 -19.77 -26.31 -6.24
C ALA A 33 -19.98 -25.65 -4.86
N ASP A 34 -19.04 -25.80 -3.92
CA ASP A 34 -19.15 -25.21 -2.58
C ASP A 34 -18.96 -23.69 -2.61
N CYS A 35 -17.94 -23.22 -3.34
CA CYS A 35 -17.74 -21.78 -3.54
C CYS A 35 -18.90 -21.16 -4.35
N GLN A 36 -19.43 -21.88 -5.34
CA GLN A 36 -20.60 -21.44 -6.09
C GLN A 36 -21.83 -21.23 -5.19
N ARG A 37 -22.13 -22.20 -4.31
CA ARG A 37 -23.24 -22.12 -3.36
C ARG A 37 -23.09 -20.92 -2.42
N GLN A 38 -21.88 -20.67 -1.94
CA GLN A 38 -21.60 -19.54 -1.05
C GLN A 38 -21.81 -18.19 -1.74
N ILE A 39 -21.29 -18.02 -2.97
CA ILE A 39 -21.48 -16.79 -3.75
C ILE A 39 -22.96 -16.55 -4.07
N GLU A 40 -23.69 -17.60 -4.45
CA GLU A 40 -25.12 -17.48 -4.77
C GLU A 40 -25.93 -17.03 -3.55
N THR A 41 -25.62 -17.58 -2.37
CA THR A 41 -26.26 -17.17 -1.11
C THR A 41 -26.05 -15.66 -0.86
N TRP A 42 -24.83 -15.16 -1.06
CA TRP A 42 -24.54 -13.73 -0.87
C TRP A 42 -25.22 -12.84 -1.92
N ARG A 43 -25.30 -13.29 -3.18
CA ARG A 43 -26.04 -12.57 -4.24
C ARG A 43 -27.52 -12.47 -3.89
N GLN A 44 -28.13 -13.57 -3.46
CA GLN A 44 -29.52 -13.60 -3.03
C GLN A 44 -29.78 -12.64 -1.86
N THR A 45 -28.95 -12.66 -0.81
CA THR A 45 -29.10 -11.74 0.33
C THR A 45 -29.00 -10.28 -0.12
N ARG A 46 -28.10 -9.96 -1.05
CA ARG A 46 -27.96 -8.61 -1.59
C ARG A 46 -29.19 -8.19 -2.37
N ASP A 47 -29.76 -9.08 -3.18
CA ASP A 47 -30.94 -8.79 -3.97
C ASP A 47 -32.19 -8.63 -3.09
N GLU A 48 -32.33 -9.43 -2.04
CA GLU A 48 -33.37 -9.27 -1.00
C GLU A 48 -33.26 -7.91 -0.29
N LEU A 49 -32.04 -7.50 0.09
CA LEU A 49 -31.79 -6.20 0.71
C LEU A 49 -32.06 -5.03 -0.25
N ASN A 50 -31.72 -5.17 -1.53
CA ASN A 50 -32.02 -4.15 -2.55
C ASN A 50 -33.53 -4.01 -2.80
N GLY A 51 -34.29 -5.11 -2.68
CA GLY A 51 -35.75 -5.13 -2.76
C GLY A 51 -36.45 -4.65 -1.50
N TRP A 52 -35.71 -4.43 -0.40
CA TRP A 52 -36.29 -4.01 0.87
C TRP A 52 -36.76 -2.56 0.82
N ILE A 53 -38.06 -2.39 0.58
CA ILE A 53 -38.74 -1.11 0.74
C ILE A 53 -39.03 -0.93 2.24
N LEU A 54 -38.47 0.13 2.84
CA LEU A 54 -38.78 0.51 4.22
C LEU A 54 -40.31 0.59 4.40
N PRO A 55 -40.90 -0.14 5.36
CA PRO A 55 -42.31 0.02 5.65
C PRO A 55 -42.53 1.48 6.04
N GLN A 56 -43.35 2.20 5.26
CA GLN A 56 -43.84 3.51 5.67
C GLN A 56 -44.47 3.31 7.05
N SER A 57 -43.88 3.97 8.05
CA SER A 57 -44.32 3.87 9.45
C SER A 57 -45.83 4.03 9.52
N ARG A 58 -46.54 2.92 9.78
CA ARG A 58 -47.96 2.97 10.12
C ARG A 58 -48.05 3.72 11.44
N ARG A 59 -48.51 4.96 11.38
CA ARG A 59 -48.90 5.71 12.56
C ARG A 59 -49.91 4.87 13.33
N ALA A 60 -49.56 4.51 14.57
CA ALA A 60 -50.51 3.92 15.50
C ALA A 60 -51.66 4.92 15.75
N PRO A 61 -52.92 4.47 15.87
CA PRO A 61 -53.99 5.33 16.35
C PRO A 61 -53.73 5.63 17.83
N ALA A 62 -53.17 6.80 18.12
CA ALA A 62 -53.06 7.29 19.49
C ALA A 62 -54.46 7.68 19.98
N SER A 63 -54.85 7.16 21.15
CA SER A 63 -56.10 7.47 21.84
C SER A 63 -56.22 8.96 22.14
N ALA A 64 -57.00 9.65 21.30
CA ALA A 64 -57.19 11.09 21.31
C ALA A 64 -58.46 11.45 22.10
N THR A 65 -58.34 11.81 23.37
CA THR A 65 -59.45 12.53 24.03
C THR A 65 -59.02 13.68 24.95
N SER A 66 -57.84 13.70 25.59
CA SER A 66 -57.53 14.77 26.58
C SER A 66 -56.48 15.82 26.18
N VAL A 67 -55.65 15.59 25.16
CA VAL A 67 -54.56 16.53 24.77
C VAL A 67 -54.94 17.43 23.57
N ALA A 68 -56.06 17.16 22.90
CA ALA A 68 -56.46 17.86 21.66
C ALA A 68 -56.77 19.36 21.86
N ARG A 69 -57.16 19.79 23.06
CA ARG A 69 -57.62 21.18 23.28
C ARG A 69 -56.47 22.20 23.32
N TRP A 70 -55.26 21.77 23.71
CA TRP A 70 -54.08 22.65 23.76
C TRP A 70 -53.13 22.47 22.57
N GLY A 71 -53.21 21.33 21.86
CA GLY A 71 -52.38 21.06 20.69
C GLY A 71 -52.71 21.92 19.46
N ALA A 72 -53.97 22.35 19.28
CA ALA A 72 -54.39 23.07 18.08
C ALA A 72 -53.72 24.43 17.90
N ALA A 73 -53.56 25.22 18.98
CA ALA A 73 -52.93 26.54 18.92
C ALA A 73 -51.41 26.45 18.66
N ALA A 74 -50.73 25.48 19.31
CA ALA A 74 -49.30 25.25 19.10
C ALA A 74 -49.01 24.71 17.69
N LEU A 75 -49.86 23.82 17.16
CA LEU A 75 -49.74 23.31 15.80
C LEU A 75 -50.04 24.38 14.73
N PHE A 76 -50.91 25.34 15.01
CA PHE A 76 -51.14 26.45 14.09
C PHE A 76 -49.93 27.39 14.05
N LEU A 77 -49.38 27.76 15.19
CA LEU A 77 -48.19 28.63 15.26
C LEU A 77 -46.94 27.97 14.69
N VAL A 78 -46.69 26.70 15.03
CA VAL A 78 -45.55 25.94 14.50
C VAL A 78 -45.79 25.56 13.03
N GLY A 79 -47.01 25.21 12.63
CA GLY A 79 -47.34 24.87 11.24
C GLY A 79 -47.22 26.05 10.28
N LEU A 80 -47.67 27.25 10.68
CA LEU A 80 -47.46 28.47 9.89
C LEU A 80 -45.98 28.87 9.87
N GLY A 81 -45.28 28.84 11.01
CA GLY A 81 -43.86 29.16 11.07
C GLY A 81 -42.98 28.19 10.27
N PHE A 82 -43.24 26.89 10.37
CA PHE A 82 -42.49 25.84 9.65
C PHE A 82 -42.83 25.79 8.16
N GLY A 83 -44.10 26.02 7.80
CA GLY A 83 -44.55 26.06 6.41
C GLY A 83 -43.98 27.24 5.63
N VAL A 84 -43.86 28.41 6.28
CA VAL A 84 -43.20 29.59 5.69
C VAL A 84 -41.69 29.44 5.71
N GLY A 85 -41.10 28.95 6.82
CA GLY A 85 -39.66 28.73 6.94
C GLY A 85 -39.09 27.73 5.93
N ARG A 86 -39.82 26.65 5.62
CA ARG A 86 -39.38 25.67 4.62
C ARG A 86 -39.52 26.17 3.17
N ARG A 87 -40.44 27.10 2.90
CA ARG A 87 -40.60 27.71 1.56
C ARG A 87 -39.68 28.91 1.32
N ALA A 88 -39.31 29.63 2.38
CA ALA A 88 -38.37 30.74 2.31
C ALA A 88 -36.90 30.30 2.46
N ALA A 89 -36.64 29.03 2.77
CA ALA A 89 -35.28 28.51 2.82
C ALA A 89 -34.64 28.61 1.43
N PRO A 90 -33.57 29.39 1.26
CA PRO A 90 -32.83 29.42 0.00
C PRO A 90 -32.31 28.02 -0.26
N THR A 91 -32.69 27.43 -1.39
CA THR A 91 -32.12 26.15 -1.83
C THR A 91 -30.61 26.34 -1.92
N PRO A 92 -29.80 25.68 -1.07
CA PRO A 92 -28.37 25.84 -1.13
C PRO A 92 -27.92 25.42 -2.53
N ASN A 93 -27.18 26.29 -3.20
CA ASN A 93 -26.76 26.06 -4.57
C ASN A 93 -25.64 25.01 -4.54
N ILE A 94 -26.03 23.74 -4.59
CA ILE A 94 -25.13 22.58 -4.43
C ILE A 94 -24.01 22.61 -5.48
N SER A 95 -24.24 23.22 -6.64
CA SER A 95 -23.23 23.42 -7.68
C SER A 95 -22.12 24.37 -7.23
N ALA A 96 -22.46 25.51 -6.62
CA ALA A 96 -21.48 26.47 -6.09
C ALA A 96 -20.70 25.89 -4.89
N LEU A 97 -21.38 25.12 -4.03
CA LEU A 97 -20.71 24.42 -2.93
C LEU A 97 -19.74 23.35 -3.45
N ARG A 98 -20.15 22.58 -4.47
CA ARG A 98 -19.31 21.56 -5.10
C ARG A 98 -18.07 22.19 -5.73
N THR A 99 -18.20 23.33 -6.42
CA THR A 99 -17.04 23.99 -7.03
C THR A 99 -16.03 24.42 -5.97
N GLU A 100 -16.47 25.03 -4.87
CA GLU A 100 -15.59 25.46 -3.79
C GLU A 100 -14.87 24.27 -3.15
N VAL A 101 -15.63 23.22 -2.80
CA VAL A 101 -15.08 21.99 -2.20
C VAL A 101 -14.09 21.31 -3.15
N THR A 102 -14.35 21.26 -4.45
CA THR A 102 -13.40 20.67 -5.41
C THR A 102 -12.10 21.46 -5.56
N VAL A 103 -12.15 22.79 -5.46
CA VAL A 103 -10.96 23.65 -5.50
C VAL A 103 -10.14 23.46 -4.23
N GLN A 104 -10.79 23.46 -3.07
CA GLN A 104 -10.12 23.28 -1.79
C GLN A 104 -9.48 21.88 -1.68
N LEU A 105 -10.23 20.82 -2.00
CA LEU A 105 -9.70 19.44 -2.00
C LEU A 105 -8.53 19.27 -2.97
N ARG A 106 -8.59 19.90 -4.15
CA ARG A 106 -7.50 19.83 -5.13
C ARG A 106 -6.24 20.53 -4.60
N ALA A 107 -6.38 21.66 -3.92
CA ALA A 107 -5.25 22.38 -3.33
C ALA A 107 -4.61 21.58 -2.18
N GLU A 108 -5.43 21.03 -1.29
CA GLU A 108 -4.98 20.18 -0.17
C GLU A 108 -4.27 18.92 -0.70
N PHE A 109 -4.87 18.23 -1.67
CA PHE A 109 -4.27 17.04 -2.28
C PHE A 109 -2.95 17.33 -3.00
N GLN A 110 -2.85 18.45 -3.73
CA GLN A 110 -1.60 18.84 -4.37
C GLN A 110 -0.50 19.16 -3.36
N ASN A 111 -0.86 19.77 -2.23
CA ASN A 111 0.10 20.03 -1.16
C ASN A 111 0.55 18.72 -0.50
N ASP A 112 -0.38 17.81 -0.21
CA ASP A 112 -0.07 16.51 0.40
C ASP A 112 0.86 15.68 -0.49
N LEU A 113 0.60 15.62 -1.79
CA LEU A 113 1.48 14.98 -2.77
C LEU A 113 2.86 15.63 -2.84
N LYS A 114 2.95 16.96 -2.79
CA LYS A 114 4.26 17.64 -2.79
C LYS A 114 5.04 17.31 -1.52
N THR A 115 4.37 17.25 -0.38
CA THR A 115 5.02 16.90 0.88
C THR A 115 5.46 15.45 0.93
N SER A 116 4.64 14.51 0.45
CA SER A 116 5.00 13.09 0.40
C SER A 116 6.18 12.85 -0.56
N LEU A 117 6.13 13.39 -1.78
CA LEU A 117 7.24 13.28 -2.74
C LEU A 117 8.53 13.93 -2.22
N ALA A 118 8.43 15.05 -1.49
CA ALA A 118 9.59 15.68 -0.89
C ALA A 118 10.17 14.85 0.27
N ALA A 119 9.33 14.14 1.03
CA ALA A 119 9.77 13.23 2.08
C ALA A 119 10.45 11.98 1.49
N GLU A 120 9.79 11.31 0.55
CA GLU A 120 10.32 10.12 -0.15
C GLU A 120 11.65 10.45 -0.84
N ARG A 121 11.75 11.60 -1.52
CA ARG A 121 12.99 12.01 -2.19
C ARG A 121 14.15 12.16 -1.20
N ARG A 122 13.90 12.70 -0.01
CA ARG A 122 14.94 12.85 1.02
C ARG A 122 15.41 11.49 1.53
N GLU A 123 14.47 10.56 1.74
CA GLU A 123 14.78 9.20 2.15
C GLU A 123 15.64 8.48 1.10
N TRP A 124 15.24 8.53 -0.17
CA TRP A 124 16.01 7.95 -1.27
C TRP A 124 17.43 8.53 -1.39
N VAL A 125 17.56 9.86 -1.28
CA VAL A 125 18.88 10.51 -1.31
C VAL A 125 19.73 10.10 -0.10
N ALA A 126 19.14 9.97 1.08
CA ALA A 126 19.85 9.51 2.27
C ALA A 126 20.35 8.06 2.09
N LEU A 127 19.52 7.17 1.54
CA LEU A 127 19.88 5.78 1.28
C LEU A 127 21.00 5.67 0.22
N LEU A 128 20.92 6.46 -0.85
CA LEU A 128 21.99 6.51 -1.87
C LEU A 128 23.31 7.00 -1.28
N LYS A 129 23.26 8.03 -0.42
CA LYS A 129 24.45 8.54 0.25
C LYS A 129 25.08 7.49 1.17
N GLU A 130 24.26 6.76 1.92
CA GLU A 130 24.71 5.65 2.76
C GLU A 130 25.41 4.58 1.92
N MET A 131 24.80 4.15 0.80
CA MET A 131 25.42 3.17 -0.11
C MET A 131 26.76 3.65 -0.64
N ASP A 132 26.87 4.91 -1.08
CA ASP A 132 28.11 5.48 -1.59
C ASP A 132 29.22 5.47 -0.54
N THR A 133 28.88 5.84 0.70
CA THR A 133 29.85 5.78 1.81
C THR A 133 30.33 4.36 2.10
N ARG A 134 29.43 3.37 2.07
CA ARG A 134 29.81 1.95 2.25
C ARG A 134 30.71 1.46 1.12
N HIS A 135 30.39 1.78 -0.13
CA HIS A 135 31.24 1.43 -1.25
C HIS A 135 32.64 2.05 -1.12
N GLY A 136 32.73 3.31 -0.70
CA GLY A 136 34.00 3.97 -0.43
C GLY A 136 34.85 3.23 0.61
N THR A 137 34.23 2.80 1.72
CA THR A 137 34.93 2.02 2.76
C THR A 137 35.34 0.64 2.27
N ASP A 138 34.48 -0.03 1.51
CA ASP A 138 34.76 -1.37 0.97
C ASP A 138 35.90 -1.33 -0.05
N TYR A 139 35.93 -0.32 -0.93
CA TYR A 139 37.02 -0.13 -1.87
C TYR A 139 38.34 0.17 -1.17
N ALA A 140 38.32 0.98 -0.10
CA ALA A 140 39.51 1.25 0.70
C ALA A 140 40.04 -0.02 1.39
N ALA A 141 39.14 -0.85 1.92
CA ALA A 141 39.49 -2.14 2.53
C ALA A 141 40.07 -3.11 1.48
N LEU A 142 39.39 -3.28 0.34
CA LEU A 142 39.86 -4.16 -0.74
C LEU A 142 41.24 -3.74 -1.25
N ARG A 143 41.48 -2.42 -1.39
CA ARG A 143 42.79 -1.90 -1.76
C ARG A 143 43.87 -2.31 -0.76
N LYS A 144 43.60 -2.18 0.53
CA LYS A 144 44.54 -2.57 1.59
C LYS A 144 44.84 -4.07 1.56
N ASP A 145 43.84 -4.90 1.28
CA ASP A 145 44.02 -6.34 1.13
C ASP A 145 44.89 -6.66 -0.10
N LEU A 146 44.67 -5.97 -1.21
CA LEU A 146 45.50 -6.10 -2.41
C LEU A 146 46.95 -5.67 -2.16
N GLU A 147 47.18 -4.57 -1.44
CA GLU A 147 48.52 -4.12 -1.03
C GLU A 147 49.20 -5.18 -0.13
N THR A 148 48.44 -5.80 0.78
CA THR A 148 48.93 -6.88 1.64
C THR A 148 49.33 -8.12 0.84
N VAL A 149 48.47 -8.55 -0.10
CA VAL A 149 48.76 -9.69 -0.99
C VAL A 149 49.99 -9.40 -1.85
N ALA A 150 50.14 -8.19 -2.37
CA ALA A 150 51.31 -7.79 -3.15
C ALA A 150 52.60 -7.86 -2.34
N VAL A 151 52.61 -7.36 -1.10
CA VAL A 151 53.78 -7.43 -0.21
C VAL A 151 54.14 -8.88 0.14
N VAL A 152 53.15 -9.72 0.46
CA VAL A 152 53.38 -11.14 0.77
C VAL A 152 53.91 -11.89 -0.46
N ALA A 153 53.38 -11.60 -1.64
CA ALA A 153 53.83 -12.18 -2.89
C ALA A 153 55.29 -11.80 -3.19
N ASP A 154 55.65 -10.52 -3.07
CA ASP A 154 57.02 -10.03 -3.29
C ASP A 154 58.02 -10.68 -2.33
N ALA A 155 57.69 -10.73 -1.03
CA ALA A 155 58.53 -11.38 -0.02
C ALA A 155 58.74 -12.88 -0.31
N ARG A 156 57.73 -13.57 -0.84
CA ARG A 156 57.82 -14.98 -1.23
C ARG A 156 58.69 -15.16 -2.48
N ILE A 157 58.57 -14.28 -3.48
CA ILE A 157 59.40 -14.30 -4.68
C ILE A 157 60.87 -14.07 -4.31
N GLN A 158 61.17 -13.06 -3.50
CA GLN A 158 62.54 -12.79 -3.04
C GLN A 158 63.15 -13.94 -2.24
N ARG A 159 62.34 -14.62 -1.41
CA ARG A 159 62.79 -15.82 -0.68
C ARG A 159 63.15 -16.95 -1.66
N THR A 160 62.26 -17.27 -2.60
CA THR A 160 62.53 -18.28 -3.63
C THR A 160 63.78 -17.96 -4.44
N GLN A 161 64.02 -16.69 -4.80
CA GLN A 161 65.23 -16.26 -5.50
C GLN A 161 66.50 -16.48 -4.67
N ARG A 162 66.46 -16.19 -3.37
CA ARG A 162 67.59 -16.46 -2.46
C ARG A 162 67.86 -17.95 -2.33
N ASP A 163 66.82 -18.76 -2.09
CA ASP A 163 66.94 -20.22 -1.96
C ASP A 163 67.53 -20.84 -3.24
N LEU A 164 67.09 -20.39 -4.42
CA LEU A 164 67.65 -20.82 -5.71
C LEU A 164 69.12 -20.40 -5.87
N GLY A 165 69.48 -19.20 -5.42
CA GLY A 165 70.87 -18.73 -5.42
C GLY A 165 71.79 -19.58 -4.54
N GLU A 166 71.32 -19.97 -3.36
CA GLU A 166 72.04 -20.88 -2.45
C GLU A 166 72.22 -22.27 -3.05
N ILE A 167 71.16 -22.86 -3.61
CA ILE A 167 71.22 -24.16 -4.28
C ILE A 167 72.21 -24.13 -5.46
N ALA A 168 72.20 -23.06 -6.26
CA ALA A 168 73.14 -22.88 -7.36
C ALA A 168 74.60 -22.76 -6.86
N ALA A 169 74.82 -22.02 -5.76
CA ALA A 169 76.14 -21.90 -5.15
C ALA A 169 76.67 -23.26 -4.64
N TYR A 170 75.86 -24.00 -3.88
CA TYR A 170 76.20 -25.35 -3.40
C TYR A 170 76.53 -26.30 -4.56
N THR A 171 75.72 -26.28 -5.62
CA THR A 171 75.94 -27.11 -6.82
C THR A 171 77.28 -26.78 -7.49
N LYS A 172 77.65 -25.49 -7.56
CA LYS A 172 78.94 -25.06 -8.13
C LYS A 172 80.14 -25.52 -7.28
N THR A 173 80.02 -25.48 -5.95
CA THR A 173 81.09 -25.93 -5.05
C THR A 173 81.25 -27.45 -5.09
N SER A 174 80.16 -28.21 -5.19
CA SER A 174 80.22 -29.68 -5.28
C SER A 174 80.79 -30.22 -6.59
N PHE A 175 80.76 -29.42 -7.66
CA PHE A 175 81.25 -29.80 -9.00
C PHE A 175 82.70 -29.36 -9.29
N SER A 176 83.41 -28.76 -8.33
CA SER A 176 84.82 -28.39 -8.51
C SER A 176 85.71 -29.63 -8.24
N PRO A 177 86.30 -30.29 -9.26
CA PRO A 177 87.16 -31.44 -9.05
C PRO A 177 88.48 -30.97 -8.46
N GLN A 178 88.89 -31.55 -7.32
CA GLN A 178 90.23 -31.36 -6.78
C GLN A 178 91.25 -31.89 -7.80
N GLN A 179 92.06 -30.97 -8.34
CA GLN A 179 93.33 -31.30 -9.00
C GLN A 179 94.47 -30.93 -8.06
#